data_AF-A0A6H1ZGT3-F1
#
_entry.id   AF-A0A6H1ZGT3-F1
#
_cell.length_a   1.000
_cell.length_b   1.000
_cell.length_c   1.000
_cell.angle_alpha   90.00
_cell.angle_beta   90.00
_cell.angle_gamma   90.00
#
_symmetry.space_group_name_H-M   'P 1'
#
loop_
_entity.id
_entity.type
_entity.pdbx_description
1 polymer ?
#
loop_
_entity_poly.entity_id
_entity_poly.type
_entity_poly.pdbx_seq_one_letter_code
_entity_poly.pdbx_strand_id
1 'polypeptide(L)'
;MNRRAMIAATAATAITGPALAAKPSTQLANLIAVHKEAMQRSAVAVDNFEKVETAYFEANTPELIVDLSIGGAQSLHVMYDMERGEDECRQAITRRYDEVIARCGPLSNVAPALAQGARAQFVKGRARDMARLRAAIKKENAKREQFGFAQADRERDAAWESETAAMDALLAFKPSTLAESDAKGRYLLGCVGGRYMQLYDDQVAILLRSLTSEGLS
;
A
#
# COMPACT_ATOMS: atom_id res chain seq x y z
N MET A 1 13.06 -9.23 13.55
CA MET A 1 14.27 -8.60 12.97
C MET A 1 14.32 -7.16 13.42
N ASN A 2 15.34 -6.78 14.19
CA ASN A 2 15.52 -5.45 14.77
C ASN A 2 15.97 -4.44 13.71
N ARG A 3 15.15 -3.45 13.36
CA ARG A 3 15.59 -2.21 12.67
C ARG A 3 15.70 -1.08 13.69
N ARG A 4 16.71 -1.19 14.56
CA ARG A 4 17.20 -0.06 15.37
C ARG A 4 18.53 0.41 14.77
N ALA A 5 18.59 1.72 14.53
CA ALA A 5 19.77 2.56 14.30
C ALA A 5 20.52 2.44 12.96
N MET A 6 20.42 3.50 12.15
CA MET A 6 21.60 4.19 11.60
C MET A 6 21.17 5.50 10.92
N ILE A 7 21.38 6.64 11.57
CA ILE A 7 21.66 7.88 10.85
C ILE A 7 22.97 8.39 11.44
N ALA A 8 24.04 8.08 10.71
CA ALA A 8 25.39 8.53 10.99
C ALA A 8 25.52 10.00 10.63
N ALA A 9 26.07 10.78 11.56
CA ALA A 9 26.54 12.13 11.33
C ALA A 9 27.83 12.12 10.49
N THR A 10 27.90 12.95 9.45
CA THR A 10 29.08 13.63 8.85
C THR A 10 28.64 14.27 7.52
N ALA A 11 29.04 15.46 7.08
CA ALA A 11 30.06 16.40 7.53
C ALA A 11 29.62 17.85 7.25
N ALA A 12 29.96 18.75 8.17
CA ALA A 12 29.86 20.18 8.00
C ALA A 12 30.95 20.67 7.05
N THR A 13 30.59 21.47 6.04
CA THR A 13 31.49 22.45 5.43
C THR A 13 31.06 23.82 5.94
N ALA A 14 31.90 24.42 6.78
CA ALA A 14 31.70 25.73 7.34
C ALA A 14 31.88 26.81 6.24
N ILE A 15 30.85 27.60 6.00
CA ILE A 15 30.99 28.94 5.43
C ILE A 15 30.89 29.92 6.61
N THR A 16 31.96 30.68 6.79
CA THR A 16 32.26 31.54 7.93
C THR A 16 31.48 32.86 7.89
N GLY A 17 30.82 33.16 9.01
CA GLY A 17 30.28 34.47 9.38
C GLY A 17 29.23 34.28 10.48
N PRO A 18 29.26 35.01 11.62
CA PRO A 18 28.18 34.95 12.59
C PRO A 18 27.01 35.78 12.03
N ALA A 19 26.33 35.25 11.02
CA ALA A 19 24.93 35.59 10.86
C ALA A 19 24.27 35.08 12.15
N LEU A 20 23.84 35.99 13.02
CA LEU A 20 22.82 35.69 14.02
C LEU A 20 21.81 34.81 13.30
N ALA A 21 21.79 33.51 13.60
CA ALA A 21 21.05 32.54 12.82
C ALA A 21 19.59 32.98 12.87
N ALA A 22 19.15 33.66 11.81
CA ALA A 22 17.83 34.26 11.78
C ALA A 22 16.88 33.09 11.93
N LYS A 23 16.11 33.10 13.01
CA LYS A 23 15.21 31.99 13.30
C LYS A 23 14.18 31.96 12.17
N PRO A 24 13.78 30.76 11.70
CA PRO A 24 12.68 30.66 10.75
C PRO A 24 11.44 31.35 11.33
N SER A 25 10.55 31.84 10.46
CA SER A 25 9.28 32.39 10.94
C SER A 25 8.51 31.36 11.76
N THR A 26 7.69 31.85 12.68
CA THR A 26 6.77 31.02 13.46
C THR A 26 5.91 30.14 12.57
N GLN A 27 5.52 30.63 11.38
CA GLN A 27 4.76 29.87 10.40
C GLN A 27 5.54 28.65 9.88
N LEU A 28 6.77 28.84 9.39
CA LEU A 28 7.60 27.72 8.90
C LEU A 28 7.92 26.73 10.03
N ALA A 29 8.23 27.23 11.23
CA ALA A 29 8.46 26.38 12.40
C ALA A 29 7.24 25.52 12.74
N ASN A 30 6.03 26.09 12.67
CA ASN A 30 4.78 25.36 12.89
C ASN A 30 4.53 24.31 11.81
N LEU A 31 4.74 24.62 10.53
CA LEU A 31 4.58 23.65 9.44
C LEU A 31 5.52 22.45 9.59
N ILE A 32 6.78 22.71 9.96
CA ILE A 32 7.76 21.64 10.25
C ILE A 32 7.29 20.80 11.44
N ALA A 33 6.79 21.42 12.51
CA ALA A 33 6.28 20.70 13.68
C ALA A 33 5.08 19.82 13.33
N VAL A 34 4.10 20.34 12.58
CA VAL A 34 2.92 19.60 12.12
C VAL A 34 3.33 18.40 11.25
N HIS A 35 4.27 18.59 10.32
CA HIS A 35 4.75 17.48 9.49
C HIS A 35 5.45 16.39 10.33
N LYS A 36 6.31 16.77 11.28
CA LYS A 36 6.95 15.79 12.21
C LYS A 36 5.92 15.00 13.00
N GLU A 37 4.90 15.66 13.52
CA GLU A 37 3.82 15.01 14.27
C GLU A 37 3.00 14.07 13.37
N ALA A 38 2.70 14.48 12.14
CA ALA A 38 2.02 13.63 11.16
C ALA A 38 2.84 12.40 10.78
N MET A 39 4.14 12.55 10.50
CA MET A 39 5.07 11.42 10.28
C MET A 39 5.08 10.44 11.46
N GLN A 40 5.11 10.95 12.70
CA GLN A 40 5.07 10.10 13.89
C GLN A 40 3.76 9.34 14.02
N ARG A 41 2.62 9.99 13.77
CA ARG A 41 1.30 9.35 13.78
C ARG A 41 1.18 8.28 12.70
N SER A 42 1.66 8.57 11.50
CA SER A 42 1.74 7.64 10.38
C SER A 42 2.56 6.40 10.73
N ALA A 43 3.76 6.57 11.27
CA ALA A 43 4.59 5.45 11.74
C ALA A 43 3.89 4.58 12.79
N VAL A 44 3.22 5.20 13.77
CA VAL A 44 2.45 4.47 14.80
C VAL A 44 1.26 3.73 14.18
N ALA A 45 0.56 4.32 13.22
CA ALA A 45 -0.59 3.70 12.57
C ALA A 45 -0.16 2.50 11.71
N VAL A 46 0.97 2.59 10.99
CA VAL A 46 1.57 1.46 10.28
C VAL A 46 1.96 0.34 11.25
N ASP A 47 2.68 0.66 12.33
CA ASP A 47 3.04 -0.32 13.36
C ASP A 47 1.82 -1.01 13.98
N ASN A 48 0.72 -0.27 14.19
CA ASN A 48 -0.51 -0.81 14.74
C ASN A 48 -1.22 -1.73 13.73
N PHE A 49 -1.26 -1.34 12.45
CA PHE A 49 -1.78 -2.20 11.39
C PHE A 49 -1.00 -3.52 11.31
N GLU A 50 0.33 -3.47 11.29
CA GLU A 50 1.18 -4.67 11.27
C GLU A 50 0.96 -5.58 12.49
N LYS A 51 0.73 -5.00 13.68
CA LYS A 51 0.40 -5.78 14.89
C LYS A 51 -0.95 -6.47 14.77
N VAL A 52 -1.97 -5.80 14.24
CA VAL A 52 -3.30 -6.39 14.02
C VAL A 52 -3.19 -7.52 13.00
N GLU A 53 -2.47 -7.31 11.90
CA GLU A 53 -2.25 -8.34 10.89
C GLU A 53 -1.50 -9.55 11.45
N THR A 54 -0.39 -9.31 12.16
CA THR A 54 0.41 -10.38 12.80
C THR A 54 -0.45 -11.18 13.78
N ALA A 55 -1.14 -10.51 14.71
CA ALA A 55 -1.97 -11.18 15.70
C ALA A 55 -3.11 -11.99 15.07
N TYR A 56 -3.65 -11.53 13.95
CA TYR A 56 -4.68 -12.26 13.22
C TYR A 56 -4.15 -13.57 12.65
N PHE A 57 -3.00 -13.55 11.98
CA PHE A 57 -2.41 -14.73 11.35
C PHE A 57 -1.66 -15.65 12.32
N GLU A 58 -1.36 -15.19 13.54
CA GLU A 58 -1.00 -16.09 14.64
C GLU A 58 -2.18 -16.99 15.05
N ALA A 59 -3.42 -16.48 14.95
CA ALA A 59 -4.63 -17.20 15.32
C ALA A 59 -5.35 -17.87 14.13
N ASN A 60 -5.06 -17.47 12.89
CA ASN A 60 -5.76 -17.89 11.68
C ASN A 60 -4.78 -18.34 10.60
N THR A 61 -5.15 -19.37 9.85
CA THR A 61 -4.34 -19.86 8.74
C THR A 61 -4.31 -18.84 7.59
N PRO A 62 -3.13 -18.50 7.03
CA PRO A 62 -3.01 -17.53 5.94
C PRO A 62 -3.44 -18.09 4.57
N GLU A 63 -4.08 -19.25 4.55
CA GLU A 63 -4.41 -20.02 3.35
C GLU A 63 -5.87 -20.46 3.39
N LEU A 64 -6.62 -20.12 2.35
CA LEU A 64 -7.98 -20.61 2.11
C LEU A 64 -7.94 -21.73 1.07
N ILE A 65 -8.52 -22.87 1.41
CA ILE A 65 -8.61 -24.03 0.52
C ILE A 65 -10.01 -24.11 -0.09
N VAL A 66 -10.07 -24.13 -1.42
CA VAL A 66 -11.31 -24.27 -2.19
C VAL A 66 -11.34 -25.61 -2.90
N ASP A 67 -12.18 -26.53 -2.41
CA ASP A 67 -12.39 -27.83 -3.04
C ASP A 67 -13.07 -27.71 -4.41
N LEU A 68 -12.47 -28.35 -5.41
CA LEU A 68 -12.94 -28.28 -6.78
C LEU A 68 -13.82 -29.47 -7.12
N SER A 69 -14.91 -29.21 -7.83
CA SER A 69 -15.85 -30.24 -8.29
C SER A 69 -15.24 -31.19 -9.33
N ILE A 70 -14.10 -30.83 -9.93
CA ILE A 70 -13.29 -31.68 -10.83
C ILE A 70 -12.22 -32.50 -10.10
N GLY A 71 -12.20 -32.45 -8.77
CA GLY A 71 -11.20 -33.11 -7.93
C GLY A 71 -10.03 -32.20 -7.56
N GLY A 72 -9.45 -32.46 -6.40
CA GLY A 72 -8.39 -31.64 -5.80
C GLY A 72 -8.93 -30.33 -5.21
N ALA A 73 -8.01 -29.43 -4.85
CA ALA A 73 -8.32 -28.13 -4.30
C ALA A 73 -7.47 -27.03 -4.96
N GLN A 74 -7.94 -25.79 -4.83
CA GLN A 74 -7.17 -24.59 -5.13
C GLN A 74 -6.90 -23.84 -3.84
N SER A 75 -5.64 -23.45 -3.64
CA SER A 75 -5.20 -22.62 -2.53
C SER A 75 -5.25 -21.14 -2.91
N LEU A 76 -5.61 -20.32 -1.92
CA LEU A 76 -5.56 -18.86 -1.94
C LEU A 76 -4.80 -18.38 -0.70
N HIS A 77 -3.65 -17.73 -0.90
CA HIS A 77 -2.95 -17.04 0.18
C HIS A 77 -3.57 -15.66 0.42
N VAL A 78 -3.96 -15.39 1.66
CA VAL A 78 -4.74 -14.20 2.01
C VAL A 78 -3.95 -13.16 2.82
N MET A 79 -2.66 -13.39 3.10
CA MET A 79 -1.89 -12.56 4.03
C MET A 79 -1.65 -11.14 3.52
N TYR A 80 -1.15 -10.97 2.29
CA TYR A 80 -0.64 -9.67 1.83
C TYR A 80 -1.63 -8.89 0.95
N ASP A 81 -2.18 -9.56 -0.07
CA ASP A 81 -3.03 -8.92 -1.08
C ASP A 81 -4.11 -9.91 -1.47
N MET A 82 -5.26 -9.78 -0.81
CA MET A 82 -6.39 -10.67 -1.04
C MET A 82 -7.02 -10.48 -2.42
N GLU A 83 -7.00 -9.25 -2.95
CA GLU A 83 -7.61 -8.95 -4.26
C GLU A 83 -6.79 -9.60 -5.37
N ARG A 84 -5.46 -9.39 -5.36
CA ARG A 84 -4.57 -10.08 -6.30
C ARG A 84 -4.62 -11.59 -6.12
N GLY A 85 -4.63 -12.07 -4.87
CA GLY A 85 -4.76 -13.50 -4.58
C GLY A 85 -6.06 -14.07 -5.14
N GLU A 86 -7.19 -13.38 -4.96
CA GLU A 86 -8.49 -13.78 -5.49
C GLU A 86 -8.44 -13.93 -7.00
N ASP A 87 -7.89 -12.93 -7.70
CA ASP A 87 -7.79 -12.96 -9.16
C ASP A 87 -6.88 -14.08 -9.67
N GLU A 88 -5.74 -14.30 -9.05
CA GLU A 88 -4.84 -15.42 -9.36
C GLU A 88 -5.56 -16.77 -9.13
N CYS A 89 -6.30 -16.91 -8.03
CA CYS A 89 -7.09 -18.10 -7.72
C CYS A 89 -8.22 -18.33 -8.73
N ARG A 90 -8.96 -17.28 -9.11
CA ARG A 90 -10.01 -17.33 -10.14
C ARG A 90 -9.45 -17.76 -11.49
N GLN A 91 -8.29 -17.22 -11.88
CA GLN A 91 -7.61 -17.61 -13.11
C GLN A 91 -7.18 -19.07 -13.06
N ALA A 92 -6.61 -19.53 -11.94
CA ALA A 92 -6.20 -20.93 -11.76
C ALA A 92 -7.38 -21.91 -11.85
N ILE A 93 -8.50 -21.62 -11.18
CA ILE A 93 -9.73 -22.43 -11.29
C ILE A 93 -10.22 -22.45 -12.73
N THR A 94 -10.32 -21.29 -13.38
CA THR A 94 -10.78 -21.18 -14.77
C THR A 94 -9.92 -22.01 -15.71
N ARG A 95 -8.60 -21.87 -15.62
CA ARG A 95 -7.63 -22.62 -16.42
C ARG A 95 -7.79 -24.13 -16.25
N ARG A 96 -7.92 -24.62 -15.00
CA ARG A 96 -8.13 -26.05 -14.74
C ARG A 96 -9.40 -26.58 -15.40
N TYR A 97 -10.49 -25.82 -15.35
CA TYR A 97 -11.73 -26.19 -16.02
C TYR A 97 -11.59 -26.18 -17.54
N ASP A 98 -10.93 -25.17 -18.10
CA ASP A 98 -10.71 -25.07 -19.55
C ASP A 98 -9.83 -26.22 -20.06
N GLU A 99 -8.79 -26.62 -19.31
CA GLU A 99 -7.95 -27.79 -19.61
C GLU A 99 -8.73 -29.11 -19.56
N VAL A 100 -9.68 -29.27 -18.63
CA VAL A 100 -10.55 -30.46 -18.57
C VAL A 100 -11.54 -30.47 -19.73
N ILE A 101 -12.16 -29.33 -20.05
CA ILE A 101 -13.10 -29.21 -21.17
C ILE A 101 -12.38 -29.47 -22.51
N ALA A 102 -11.17 -28.96 -22.70
CA ALA A 102 -10.38 -29.19 -23.91
C ALA A 102 -10.05 -30.68 -24.10
N ARG A 103 -9.77 -31.42 -23.01
CA ARG A 103 -9.56 -32.88 -23.04
C ARG A 103 -10.79 -33.67 -23.49
N CYS A 104 -12.00 -33.11 -23.38
CA CYS A 104 -13.22 -33.70 -23.93
C CYS A 104 -13.40 -33.47 -25.44
N GLY A 105 -12.54 -32.68 -26.09
CA GLY A 105 -12.59 -32.39 -27.52
C GLY A 105 -12.71 -33.65 -28.39
N PRO A 106 -11.80 -34.64 -28.26
CA PRO A 106 -11.87 -35.88 -29.03
C PRO A 106 -13.17 -36.67 -28.82
N LEU A 107 -13.78 -36.60 -27.63
CA LEU A 107 -15.05 -37.26 -27.33
C LEU A 107 -16.19 -36.71 -28.19
N SER A 108 -16.09 -35.46 -28.65
CA SER A 108 -17.09 -34.83 -29.51
C SER A 108 -17.21 -35.50 -30.88
N ASN A 109 -16.15 -36.18 -31.35
CA ASN A 109 -16.13 -36.88 -32.64
C ASN A 109 -16.71 -38.29 -32.55
N VAL A 110 -16.63 -38.93 -31.37
CA VAL A 110 -17.02 -40.33 -31.16
C VAL A 110 -18.40 -40.44 -30.50
N ALA A 111 -18.71 -39.56 -29.55
CA ALA A 111 -19.96 -39.55 -28.81
C ALA A 111 -20.40 -38.10 -28.50
N PRO A 112 -20.97 -37.38 -29.48
CA PRO A 112 -21.29 -35.95 -29.36
C PRO A 112 -22.20 -35.61 -28.16
N ALA A 113 -23.22 -36.44 -27.91
CA ALA A 113 -24.15 -36.23 -26.80
C ALA A 113 -23.47 -36.36 -25.42
N LEU A 114 -22.54 -37.32 -25.28
CA LEU A 114 -21.75 -37.47 -24.05
C LEU A 114 -20.78 -36.31 -23.86
N ALA A 115 -20.13 -35.85 -24.93
CA ALA A 115 -19.24 -34.69 -24.89
C ALA A 115 -19.98 -33.40 -24.50
N GLN A 116 -21.19 -33.19 -25.05
CA GLN A 116 -22.05 -32.07 -24.68
C GLN A 116 -22.48 -32.13 -23.21
N GLY A 117 -22.91 -33.31 -22.75
CA GLY A 117 -23.28 -33.54 -21.34
C GLY A 117 -22.11 -33.27 -20.39
N ALA A 118 -20.92 -33.79 -20.70
CA ALA A 118 -19.71 -33.57 -19.91
C ALA A 118 -19.34 -32.08 -19.84
N ARG A 119 -19.32 -31.38 -20.98
CA ARG A 119 -19.05 -29.94 -21.03
C ARG A 119 -20.03 -29.14 -20.17
N ALA A 120 -21.33 -29.46 -20.25
CA ALA A 120 -22.33 -28.81 -19.42
C ALA A 120 -22.10 -29.05 -17.92
N GLN A 121 -21.69 -30.26 -17.52
CA GLN A 121 -21.34 -30.57 -16.13
C GLN A 121 -20.10 -29.79 -15.67
N PHE A 122 -19.06 -29.67 -16.50
CA PHE A 122 -17.88 -28.87 -16.15
C PHE A 122 -18.20 -27.37 -16.03
N VAL A 123 -19.02 -26.81 -16.91
CA VAL A 123 -19.46 -25.42 -16.78
C VAL A 123 -20.23 -25.18 -15.48
N LYS A 124 -21.13 -26.11 -15.11
CA LYS A 124 -21.86 -26.07 -13.83
C LYS A 124 -20.92 -26.22 -12.63
N GLY A 125 -19.94 -27.12 -12.72
CA GLY A 125 -18.89 -27.31 -11.71
C GLY A 125 -18.09 -26.02 -11.49
N ARG A 126 -17.62 -25.39 -12.58
CA ARG A 126 -16.89 -24.12 -12.53
C ARG A 126 -17.69 -23.04 -11.82
N ALA A 127 -18.96 -22.88 -12.17
CA ALA A 127 -19.83 -21.89 -11.54
C ALA A 127 -20.00 -22.15 -10.03
N ARG A 128 -20.15 -23.43 -9.63
CA ARG A 128 -20.25 -23.83 -8.22
C ARG A 128 -18.96 -23.54 -7.45
N ASP A 129 -17.82 -23.87 -8.02
CA ASP A 129 -16.52 -23.67 -7.36
C ASP A 129 -16.18 -22.17 -7.24
N MET A 130 -16.54 -21.36 -8.24
CA MET A 130 -16.45 -19.90 -8.15
C MET A 130 -17.35 -19.34 -7.04
N ALA A 131 -18.55 -19.89 -6.86
CA ALA A 131 -19.41 -19.51 -5.75
C ALA A 131 -18.83 -19.90 -4.38
N ARG A 132 -18.17 -21.07 -4.29
CA ARG A 132 -17.44 -21.49 -3.08
C ARG A 132 -16.28 -20.56 -2.75
N LEU A 133 -15.47 -20.19 -3.75
CA LEU A 133 -14.38 -19.22 -3.58
C LEU A 133 -14.91 -17.89 -3.01
N ARG A 134 -15.95 -17.32 -3.62
CA ARG A 134 -16.59 -16.08 -3.11
C ARG A 134 -17.11 -16.22 -1.68
N ALA A 135 -17.71 -17.36 -1.35
CA ALA A 135 -18.20 -17.61 0.00
C ALA A 135 -17.05 -17.71 1.03
N ALA A 136 -15.93 -18.35 0.65
CA ALA A 136 -14.74 -18.45 1.48
C ALA A 136 -14.12 -17.08 1.74
N ILE A 137 -13.95 -16.26 0.70
CA ILE A 137 -13.45 -14.88 0.80
C ILE A 137 -14.38 -14.02 1.67
N LYS A 138 -15.69 -14.09 1.43
CA LYS A 138 -16.66 -13.34 2.25
C LYS A 138 -16.56 -13.71 3.73
N LYS A 139 -16.41 -15.00 4.04
CA LYS A 139 -16.24 -15.49 5.42
C LYS A 139 -14.93 -14.97 6.02
N GLU A 140 -13.85 -14.99 5.26
CA GLU A 140 -12.55 -14.49 5.69
C GLU A 140 -12.57 -12.97 5.96
N ASN A 141 -13.15 -12.19 5.05
CA ASN A 141 -13.32 -10.75 5.25
C ASN A 141 -14.17 -10.43 6.48
N ALA A 142 -15.23 -11.21 6.74
CA ALA A 142 -16.03 -11.03 7.95
C ALA A 142 -15.22 -11.29 9.24
N LYS A 143 -14.29 -12.27 9.23
CA LYS A 143 -13.39 -12.49 10.37
C LYS A 143 -12.43 -11.33 10.57
N ARG A 144 -11.83 -10.82 9.47
CA ARG A 144 -10.92 -9.68 9.52
C ARG A 144 -11.59 -8.42 10.04
N GLU A 145 -12.81 -8.17 9.59
CA GLU A 145 -13.64 -7.07 10.09
C GLU A 145 -13.84 -7.18 11.60
N GLN A 146 -14.26 -8.37 12.09
CA GLN A 146 -14.44 -8.63 13.52
C GLN A 146 -13.15 -8.50 14.32
N PHE A 147 -12.01 -8.80 13.71
CA PHE A 147 -10.70 -8.69 14.34
C PHE A 147 -10.16 -7.26 14.37
N GLY A 148 -10.76 -6.34 13.61
CA GLY A 148 -10.41 -4.91 13.61
C GLY A 148 -9.54 -4.45 12.44
N PHE A 149 -9.37 -5.25 11.39
CA PHE A 149 -8.60 -4.83 10.20
C PHE A 149 -9.09 -3.51 9.63
N ALA A 150 -10.39 -3.38 9.40
CA ALA A 150 -10.93 -2.17 8.77
C ALA A 150 -10.73 -0.92 9.62
N GLN A 151 -10.67 -1.05 10.95
CA GLN A 151 -10.35 0.09 11.82
C GLN A 151 -8.87 0.46 11.70
N ALA A 152 -7.97 -0.52 11.78
CA ALA A 152 -6.54 -0.27 11.65
C ALA A 152 -6.16 0.27 10.27
N ASP A 153 -6.81 -0.22 9.21
CA ASP A 153 -6.64 0.23 7.83
C ASP A 153 -7.07 1.70 7.67
N ARG A 154 -8.27 2.05 8.16
CA ARG A 154 -8.75 3.45 8.17
C ARG A 154 -7.84 4.39 8.96
N GLU A 155 -7.32 3.94 10.10
CA GLU A 155 -6.40 4.74 10.91
C GLU A 155 -5.06 4.97 10.20
N ARG A 156 -4.54 3.94 9.53
CA ARG A 156 -3.33 4.04 8.70
C ARG A 156 -3.54 4.99 7.53
N ASP A 157 -4.63 4.84 6.79
CA ASP A 157 -4.94 5.67 5.64
C ASP A 157 -5.14 7.14 6.04
N ALA A 158 -5.89 7.40 7.12
CA ALA A 158 -6.07 8.76 7.65
C ALA A 158 -4.74 9.38 8.12
N ALA A 159 -3.83 8.59 8.69
CA ALA A 159 -2.51 9.06 9.09
C ALA A 159 -1.62 9.38 7.88
N TRP A 160 -1.66 8.56 6.83
CA TRP A 160 -0.99 8.83 5.55
C TRP A 160 -1.54 10.06 4.84
N GLU A 161 -2.86 10.24 4.81
CA GLU A 161 -3.49 11.46 4.27
C GLU A 161 -3.04 12.70 5.05
N SER A 162 -3.01 12.62 6.39
CA SER A 162 -2.54 13.73 7.22
C SER A 162 -1.05 14.04 7.02
N GLU A 163 -0.20 13.03 6.82
CA GLU A 163 1.22 13.22 6.51
C GLU A 163 1.41 13.88 5.15
N THR A 164 0.69 13.39 4.13
CA THR A 164 0.72 13.95 2.77
C THR A 164 0.27 15.41 2.77
N ALA A 165 -0.85 15.73 3.43
CA ALA A 165 -1.34 17.10 3.53
C ALA A 165 -0.36 18.03 4.26
N ALA A 166 0.32 17.54 5.31
CA ALA A 166 1.33 18.31 6.02
C ALA A 166 2.59 18.54 5.18
N MET A 167 3.01 17.53 4.40
CA MET A 167 4.11 17.65 3.43
C MET A 167 3.75 18.68 2.37
N ASP A 168 2.57 18.59 1.75
CA ASP A 168 2.13 19.51 0.70
C ASP A 168 2.08 20.95 1.19
N ALA A 169 1.57 21.19 2.40
CA ALA A 169 1.56 22.52 3.01
C ALA A 169 2.98 23.08 3.23
N LEU A 170 3.91 22.23 3.68
CA LEU A 170 5.31 22.59 3.85
C LEU A 170 6.00 22.86 2.51
N LEU A 171 5.75 22.04 1.49
CA LEU A 171 6.27 22.23 0.14
C LEU A 171 5.70 23.49 -0.52
N ALA A 172 4.43 23.82 -0.27
CA ALA A 172 3.79 25.02 -0.80
C ALA A 172 4.23 26.31 -0.11
N PHE A 173 4.75 26.25 1.13
CA PHE A 173 5.23 27.42 1.86
C PHE A 173 6.31 28.17 1.06
N LYS A 174 6.08 29.45 0.77
CA LYS A 174 7.02 30.32 0.05
C LYS A 174 7.95 31.02 1.03
N PRO A 175 9.26 30.70 1.07
CA PRO A 175 10.20 31.42 1.91
C PRO A 175 10.29 32.90 1.50
N SER A 176 10.25 33.80 2.47
CA SER A 176 10.44 35.24 2.27
C SER A 176 11.86 35.69 2.59
N THR A 177 12.65 34.81 3.22
CA THR A 177 14.04 35.07 3.63
C THR A 177 14.95 33.90 3.30
N LEU A 178 16.26 34.17 3.19
CA LEU A 178 17.28 33.11 3.02
C LEU A 178 17.28 32.12 4.18
N ALA A 179 17.05 32.59 5.40
CA ALA A 179 16.99 31.74 6.59
C ALA A 179 15.81 30.77 6.56
N GLU A 180 14.65 31.20 6.07
CA GLU A 180 13.51 30.32 5.85
C GLU A 180 13.77 29.31 4.72
N SER A 181 14.40 29.75 3.63
CA SER A 181 14.76 28.87 2.51
C SER A 181 15.72 27.77 2.96
N ASP A 182 16.75 28.14 3.72
CA ASP A 182 17.74 27.22 4.29
C ASP A 182 17.10 26.29 5.33
N ALA A 183 16.25 26.79 6.23
CA ALA A 183 15.54 25.96 7.21
C ALA A 183 14.60 24.95 6.54
N LYS A 184 13.80 25.38 5.56
CA LYS A 184 12.93 24.50 4.76
C LYS A 184 13.76 23.46 4.02
N GLY A 185 14.80 23.88 3.29
CA GLY A 185 15.65 22.99 2.51
C GLY A 185 16.35 21.93 3.35
N ARG A 186 16.94 22.31 4.50
CA ARG A 186 17.56 21.36 5.43
C ARG A 186 16.57 20.35 5.99
N TYR A 187 15.38 20.82 6.36
CA TYR A 187 14.36 19.92 6.88
C TYR A 187 13.87 18.94 5.81
N LEU A 188 13.55 19.43 4.61
CA LEU A 188 13.14 18.60 3.49
C LEU A 188 14.21 17.57 3.15
N LEU A 189 15.47 17.97 3.01
CA LEU A 189 16.60 17.08 2.75
C LEU A 189 16.67 15.92 3.76
N GLY A 190 16.38 16.21 5.04
CA GLY A 190 16.36 15.23 6.12
C GLY A 190 15.19 14.25 6.04
N CYS A 191 13.97 14.72 5.72
CA CYS A 191 12.79 13.86 5.72
C CYS A 191 12.59 13.07 4.42
N VAL A 192 13.07 13.56 3.27
CA VAL A 192 12.92 12.90 1.95
C VAL A 192 14.10 11.99 1.57
N GLY A 193 14.89 11.54 2.55
CA GLY A 193 16.01 10.62 2.33
C GLY A 193 17.18 11.20 1.51
N GLY A 194 17.40 12.51 1.58
CA GLY A 194 18.58 13.17 1.02
C GLY A 194 18.59 13.40 -0.50
N ARG A 195 17.68 12.79 -1.27
CA ARG A 195 17.63 12.94 -2.75
C ARG A 195 16.26 13.34 -3.31
N TYR A 196 15.29 13.69 -2.47
CA TYR A 196 13.90 13.97 -2.88
C TYR A 196 13.24 12.81 -3.63
N MET A 197 13.82 11.60 -3.58
CA MET A 197 13.31 10.41 -4.28
C MET A 197 11.97 9.90 -3.71
N GLN A 198 11.56 10.44 -2.57
CA GLN A 198 10.29 10.11 -1.92
C GLN A 198 9.19 11.14 -2.20
N LEU A 199 9.48 12.20 -2.97
CA LEU A 199 8.44 13.11 -3.43
C LEU A 199 7.75 12.54 -4.67
N TYR A 200 6.43 12.64 -4.70
CA TYR A 200 5.66 12.39 -5.91
C TYR A 200 5.90 13.52 -6.94
N ASP A 201 5.63 13.25 -8.22
CA ASP A 201 5.84 14.23 -9.30
C ASP A 201 5.10 15.56 -9.02
N ASP A 202 3.87 15.48 -8.51
CA ASP A 202 3.08 16.66 -8.13
C ASP A 202 3.71 17.46 -6.98
N GLN A 203 4.34 16.77 -6.03
CA GLN A 203 5.03 17.39 -4.90
C GLN A 203 6.32 18.10 -5.33
N VAL A 204 7.05 17.53 -6.29
CA VAL A 204 8.18 18.21 -6.94
C VAL A 204 7.71 19.49 -7.62
N ALA A 205 6.59 19.45 -8.35
CA ALA A 205 6.03 20.63 -9.00
C ALA A 205 5.56 21.70 -8.00
N ILE A 206 4.97 21.32 -6.87
CA ILE A 206 4.61 22.24 -5.77
C ILE A 206 5.87 22.90 -5.20
N LEU A 207 6.90 22.12 -4.91
CA LEU A 207 8.17 22.62 -4.36
C LEU A 207 8.82 23.63 -5.31
N LEU A 208 8.97 23.28 -6.59
CA LEU A 208 9.60 24.15 -7.59
C LEU A 208 8.84 25.49 -7.69
N ARG A 209 7.50 25.46 -7.74
CA ARG A 209 6.66 26.68 -7.76
C ARG A 209 6.78 27.51 -6.50
N SER A 210 7.06 26.89 -5.35
CA SER A 210 7.27 27.62 -4.09
C SER A 210 8.61 28.35 -4.03
N LEU A 211 9.60 27.92 -4.83
CA LEU A 211 10.96 28.46 -4.87
C LEU A 211 11.17 29.47 -6.00
N THR A 212 10.38 29.39 -7.07
CA THR A 212 10.39 30.39 -8.14
C THR A 212 9.58 31.61 -7.72
N SER A 213 10.26 32.72 -7.44
CA SER A 213 9.64 34.02 -7.26
C SER A 213 9.34 34.66 -8.62
N GLU A 214 8.10 35.08 -8.86
CA GLU A 214 7.82 36.24 -9.72
C GLU A 214 8.18 37.57 -8.99
N GLY A 215 9.22 37.59 -8.14
CA GLY A 215 9.42 38.74 -7.23
C GLY A 215 10.74 38.80 -6.45
N LEU A 216 11.84 38.27 -7.00
CA LEU A 216 13.20 38.66 -6.62
C LEU A 216 13.87 39.24 -7.86
N SER A 217 13.47 40.47 -8.20
CA SER A 217 14.13 41.35 -9.17
C SER A 217 14.40 42.69 -8.51
#